data_AF-A0A7R9V6N5-F1
#
_entry.id   AF-A0A7R9V6N5-F1
#
_cell.length_a   1.000
_cell.length_b   1.000
_cell.length_c   1.000
_cell.angle_alpha   90.00
_cell.angle_beta   90.00
_cell.angle_gamma   90.00
#
_symmetry.space_group_name_H-M   'P 1'
#
loop_
_entity.id
_entity.type
_entity.pdbx_description
1 polymer ?
#
loop_
_entity_poly.entity_id
_entity_poly.type
_entity_poly.pdbx_seq_one_letter_code
_entity_poly.pdbx_strand_id
1 'polypeptide(L)'
;GGGILAESLVRLGAASVTGVDVTATNTAAAAAHAARGDPEVASRLRYECVSAEALVERGDVFDVVVASEVVEHVHKPDEFLAVLARLLRRPRGHGGCGGDASAGGDIDGTSSEQAGHSDGAAA
;
A
#
# COMPACT_ATOMS: atom_id res chain seq x y z
N GLY A 1 -3.97 11.77 -9.64
CA GLY A 1 -4.77 12.51 -10.63
C GLY A 1 -5.21 13.86 -10.09
N GLY A 2 -6.39 14.35 -10.48
CA GLY A 2 -6.91 15.69 -10.12
C GLY A 2 -7.57 15.85 -8.74
N GLY A 3 -7.46 14.86 -7.85
CA GLY A 3 -7.82 15.03 -6.43
C GLY A 3 -9.27 14.82 -6.01
N ILE A 4 -10.22 14.72 -6.95
CA ILE A 4 -11.67 14.63 -6.68
C ILE A 4 -12.04 13.52 -5.68
N LEU A 5 -11.45 12.33 -5.83
CA LEU A 5 -11.69 11.22 -4.90
C LEU A 5 -11.15 11.51 -3.50
N ALA A 6 -9.96 12.11 -3.40
CA ALA A 6 -9.33 12.40 -2.12
C ALA A 6 -10.14 13.43 -1.30
N GLU A 7 -10.68 14.46 -1.96
CA GLU A 7 -11.60 15.39 -1.31
C GLU A 7 -12.90 14.72 -0.86
N SER A 8 -13.43 13.81 -1.68
CA SER A 8 -14.64 13.06 -1.34
C SER A 8 -14.42 12.17 -0.12
N LEU A 9 -13.25 11.54 0.01
CA LEU A 9 -12.89 10.76 1.20
C LEU A 9 -12.86 11.62 2.47
N VAL A 10 -12.34 12.84 2.40
CA VAL A 10 -12.41 13.76 3.56
C VAL A 10 -13.85 14.11 3.90
N ARG A 11 -14.68 14.43 2.90
CA ARG A 11 -16.12 14.74 3.11
C ARG A 11 -16.89 13.55 3.69
N LEU A 12 -16.47 12.32 3.38
CA LEU A 12 -17.03 11.09 3.96
C LEU A 12 -16.52 10.79 5.38
N GLY A 13 -15.63 11.62 5.93
CA GLY A 13 -15.20 11.55 7.32
C GLY A 13 -13.81 10.95 7.54
N ALA A 14 -13.00 10.76 6.49
CA ALA A 14 -11.60 10.39 6.67
C ALA A 14 -10.88 11.46 7.53
N ALA A 15 -10.22 11.01 8.60
CA ALA A 15 -9.57 11.91 9.56
C ALA A 15 -8.36 12.65 8.96
N SER A 16 -7.59 11.97 8.12
CA SER A 16 -6.50 12.54 7.33
C SER A 16 -6.39 11.78 6.01
N VAL A 17 -6.16 12.51 4.92
CA VAL A 17 -5.99 11.94 3.59
C VAL A 17 -4.69 12.48 2.98
N THR A 18 -3.90 11.57 2.42
CA THR A 18 -2.75 11.90 1.58
C THR A 18 -3.07 11.46 0.15
N GLY A 19 -3.20 12.42 -0.76
CA GLY A 19 -3.32 12.17 -2.19
C GLY A 19 -1.95 12.22 -2.86
N VAL A 20 -1.61 11.21 -3.66
CA VAL A 20 -0.31 11.18 -4.35
C VAL A 20 -0.47 11.01 -5.87
N ASP A 21 0.48 11.57 -6.61
CA ASP A 21 0.64 11.39 -8.05
C ASP A 21 2.12 11.59 -8.40
N VAL A 22 2.62 10.90 -9.41
CA VAL A 22 3.99 11.08 -9.91
C VAL A 22 4.15 12.32 -10.80
N THR A 23 3.03 12.91 -11.22
CA THR A 23 2.94 14.04 -12.14
C THR A 23 2.73 15.34 -11.36
N ALA A 24 3.75 16.19 -11.32
CA ALA A 24 3.71 17.46 -10.59
C ALA A 24 2.53 18.36 -10.97
N THR A 25 2.16 18.39 -12.26
CA THR A 25 1.02 19.19 -12.76
C THR A 25 -0.30 18.72 -12.16
N ASN A 26 -0.52 17.40 -12.03
CA ASN A 26 -1.74 16.85 -11.44
C ASN A 26 -1.81 17.20 -9.95
N THR A 27 -0.71 16.96 -9.23
CA THR A 27 -0.61 17.25 -7.80
C THR A 27 -0.84 18.74 -7.52
N ALA A 28 -0.23 19.63 -8.31
CA ALA A 28 -0.39 21.07 -8.15
C ALA A 28 -1.84 21.51 -8.43
N ALA A 29 -2.47 20.98 -9.48
CA ALA A 29 -3.87 21.28 -9.78
C ALA A 29 -4.81 20.81 -8.65
N ALA A 30 -4.60 19.60 -8.15
CA ALA A 30 -5.38 19.02 -7.05
C ALA A 30 -5.22 19.83 -5.75
N ALA A 31 -3.97 20.19 -5.40
CA ALA A 31 -3.68 21.01 -4.22
C ALA A 31 -4.32 22.40 -4.33
N ALA A 32 -4.23 23.04 -5.50
CA ALA A 32 -4.83 24.33 -5.74
C ALA A 32 -6.38 24.29 -5.69
N HIS A 33 -7.00 23.18 -6.13
CA HIS A 33 -8.44 23.00 -5.99
C HIS A 33 -8.85 22.87 -4.53
N ALA A 34 -8.21 21.97 -3.78
CA ALA A 34 -8.50 21.77 -2.36
C ALA A 34 -8.30 23.05 -1.53
N ALA A 35 -7.26 23.85 -1.82
CA ALA A 35 -6.99 25.09 -1.10
C ALA A 35 -8.03 26.21 -1.35
N ARG A 36 -8.67 26.23 -2.52
CA ARG A 36 -9.74 27.20 -2.83
C ARG A 36 -11.14 26.72 -2.42
N GLY A 37 -11.26 25.42 -2.14
CA GLY A 37 -12.52 24.78 -1.86
C GLY A 37 -12.92 24.87 -0.40
N ASP A 38 -13.32 23.73 0.13
CA ASP A 38 -13.82 23.59 1.49
C ASP A 38 -12.67 23.64 2.52
N PRO A 39 -12.68 24.57 3.49
CA PRO A 39 -11.67 24.64 4.55
C PRO A 39 -11.50 23.34 5.34
N GLU A 40 -12.57 22.57 5.51
CA GLU A 40 -12.53 21.27 6.20
C GLU A 40 -11.77 20.22 5.39
N VAL A 41 -11.83 20.32 4.06
CA VAL A 41 -11.03 19.50 3.15
C VAL A 41 -9.57 19.93 3.24
N ALA A 42 -9.29 21.23 3.12
CA ALA A 42 -7.93 21.77 3.14
C ALA A 42 -7.18 21.47 4.45
N SER A 43 -7.86 21.35 5.58
CA SER A 43 -7.24 21.07 6.88
C SER A 43 -6.82 19.60 7.06
N ARG A 44 -7.45 18.67 6.33
CA ARG A 44 -7.26 17.21 6.49
C ARG A 44 -6.64 16.52 5.28
N LEU A 45 -6.57 17.21 4.14
CA LEU A 45 -6.03 16.70 2.89
C LEU A 45 -4.68 17.31 2.57
N ARG A 46 -3.69 16.46 2.30
CA ARG A 46 -2.39 16.86 1.74
C ARG A 46 -2.17 16.16 0.41
N TYR A 47 -1.50 16.86 -0.51
CA TYR A 47 -1.08 16.31 -1.79
C TYR A 47 0.43 16.31 -1.90
N GLU A 48 0.98 15.21 -2.40
CA GLU A 48 2.42 15.04 -2.57
C GLU A 48 2.72 14.50 -3.97
N CYS A 49 3.74 15.09 -4.62
CA CYS A 49 4.23 14.59 -5.90
C CYS A 49 5.27 13.50 -5.63
N VAL A 50 4.80 12.27 -5.47
CA VAL A 50 5.61 11.14 -4.98
C VAL A 50 5.04 9.82 -5.51
N SER A 51 5.91 8.83 -5.68
CA SER A 51 5.49 7.48 -6.05
C SER A 51 5.12 6.65 -4.83
N ALA A 52 4.35 5.57 -5.03
CA ALA A 52 3.98 4.68 -3.94
C ALA A 52 5.21 3.96 -3.34
N GLU A 53 6.20 3.65 -4.18
CA GLU A 53 7.48 3.05 -3.78
C GLU A 53 8.25 3.95 -2.82
N ALA A 54 8.34 5.25 -3.12
CA ALA A 54 9.01 6.20 -2.26
C ALA A 54 8.31 6.37 -0.89
N LEU A 55 6.97 6.24 -0.83
CA LEU A 55 6.25 6.18 0.44
C LEU A 55 6.62 4.93 1.25
N VAL A 56 6.76 3.78 0.59
CA VAL A 56 7.21 2.54 1.23
C VAL A 56 8.63 2.67 1.76
N GLU A 57 9.53 3.28 0.98
CA GLU A 57 10.92 3.53 1.40
C GLU A 57 11.01 4.48 2.60
N ARG A 58 10.10 5.45 2.69
CA ARG A 58 9.97 6.34 3.87
C ARG A 58 9.37 5.64 5.09
N GLY A 59 8.80 4.44 4.92
CA GLY A 59 8.16 3.69 5.99
C GLY A 59 6.73 4.15 6.32
N ASP A 60 6.07 4.85 5.39
CA ASP A 60 4.69 5.27 5.59
C ASP A 60 3.73 4.07 5.59
N VAL A 61 2.69 4.16 6.41
CA VAL A 61 1.60 3.17 6.48
C VAL A 61 0.26 3.83 6.71
N PHE A 62 -0.78 3.29 6.07
CA PHE A 62 -2.14 3.84 6.06
C PHE A 62 -3.17 2.79 6.46
N ASP A 63 -4.27 3.22 7.08
CA ASP A 63 -5.38 2.32 7.42
C ASP A 63 -6.16 1.88 6.18
N VAL A 64 -6.19 2.72 5.15
CA VAL A 64 -6.84 2.48 3.86
C VAL A 64 -5.92 2.98 2.75
N VAL A 65 -5.72 2.17 1.72
CA VAL A 65 -4.98 2.53 0.50
C VAL A 65 -5.94 2.38 -0.67
N VAL A 66 -6.09 3.44 -1.48
CA VAL A 66 -6.94 3.43 -2.66
C VAL A 66 -6.11 3.79 -3.88
N ALA A 67 -6.11 2.90 -4.87
CA ALA A 67 -5.59 3.17 -6.21
C ALA A 67 -6.78 3.18 -7.18
N SER A 68 -7.05 4.33 -7.79
CA SER A 68 -8.18 4.54 -8.70
C SER A 68 -7.66 5.02 -10.06
N GLU A 69 -8.04 4.33 -11.14
CA GLU A 69 -7.69 4.67 -12.54
C GLU A 69 -6.17 4.79 -12.77
N VAL A 70 -5.42 3.77 -12.34
CA VAL A 70 -3.96 3.75 -12.47
C VAL A 70 -3.42 2.39 -12.92
N VAL A 71 -4.10 1.29 -12.58
CA VAL A 71 -3.58 -0.09 -12.72
C VAL A 71 -3.32 -0.45 -14.20
N GLU A 72 -4.15 0.06 -15.10
CA GLU A 72 -4.06 -0.11 -16.55
C GLU A 72 -2.90 0.64 -17.21
N HIS A 73 -2.34 1.64 -16.53
CA HIS A 73 -1.25 2.47 -17.02
C HIS A 73 0.12 2.07 -16.43
N VAL A 74 0.16 1.11 -15.51
CA VAL A 74 1.40 0.64 -14.88
C VAL A 74 2.01 -0.52 -15.68
N HIS A 75 3.33 -0.49 -15.87
CA HIS A 75 4.04 -1.54 -16.62
C HIS A 75 3.93 -2.94 -15.99
N LYS A 76 3.87 -3.01 -14.66
CA LYS A 76 3.85 -4.27 -13.90
C LYS A 76 2.81 -4.19 -12.77
N PRO A 77 1.56 -4.53 -13.06
CA PRO A 77 0.46 -4.44 -12.10
C PRO A 77 0.72 -5.23 -10.80
N ASP A 78 1.31 -6.42 -10.90
CA ASP A 78 1.56 -7.28 -9.73
C ASP A 78 2.58 -6.66 -8.77
N GLU A 79 3.66 -6.10 -9.29
CA GLU A 79 4.66 -5.39 -8.47
C GLU A 79 4.05 -4.14 -7.83
N PHE A 80 3.22 -3.40 -8.56
CA PHE A 80 2.51 -2.24 -8.04
C PHE A 80 1.54 -2.60 -6.91
N LEU A 81 0.76 -3.68 -7.07
CA LEU A 81 -0.14 -4.17 -6.03
C LEU A 81 0.64 -4.61 -4.77
N ALA A 82 1.82 -5.23 -4.94
CA ALA A 82 2.67 -5.58 -3.82
C ALA A 82 3.18 -4.32 -3.07
N VAL A 83 3.51 -3.24 -3.78
CA VAL A 83 3.88 -1.94 -3.18
C VAL A 83 2.71 -1.38 -2.39
N LEU A 84 1.50 -1.35 -2.95
CA LEU A 84 0.30 -0.86 -2.26
C LEU A 84 -0.01 -1.69 -1.00
N ALA A 85 0.16 -3.00 -1.06
CA ALA A 85 -0.05 -3.89 0.08
C ALA A 85 0.94 -3.60 1.23
N ARG A 86 2.17 -3.17 0.93
CA ARG A 86 3.17 -2.77 1.94
C ARG A 86 2.81 -1.45 2.62
N LEU A 87 2.09 -0.56 1.94
CA LEU A 87 1.57 0.69 2.52
C LEU A 87 0.36 0.46 3.43
N LEU A 88 -0.30 -0.70 3.37
CA LEU A 88 -1.43 -0.99 4.24
C LEU A 88 -0.96 -1.40 5.63
N ARG A 89 -1.44 -0.69 6.65
CA ARG A 89 -1.19 -1.04 8.04
C ARG A 89 -1.69 -2.46 8.29
N ARG A 90 -0.82 -3.32 8.84
CA ARG A 90 -1.19 -4.68 9.18
C ARG A 90 -2.35 -4.65 10.19
N PRO A 91 -3.38 -5.50 10.02
CA PRO A 91 -4.41 -5.66 11.03
C PRO A 91 -3.74 -5.95 12.36
N ARG A 92 -4.17 -5.28 13.43
CA ARG A 92 -3.83 -5.75 14.77
C ARG A 92 -4.45 -7.14 14.88
N GLY A 93 -3.61 -8.16 15.01
CA GLY A 93 -4.10 -9.51 15.28
C GLY A 93 -5.10 -9.42 16.43
N HIS A 94 -6.29 -9.98 16.25
CA HIS A 94 -7.20 -10.14 17.38
C HIS A 94 -6.40 -10.85 18.45
N GLY A 95 -6.27 -10.25 19.63
CA GLY A 95 -5.51 -10.79 20.75
C GLY A 95 -6.06 -12.14 21.17
N GLY A 96 -5.65 -13.19 20.46
CA GLY A 96 -5.53 -14.54 20.98
C GLY A 96 -4.35 -14.52 21.93
N CYS A 97 -4.61 -14.86 23.18
CA CYS A 97 -3.68 -14.79 24.28
C CYS A 97 -2.32 -15.44 23.94
N GLY A 98 -1.24 -14.68 24.09
CA GLY A 98 0.12 -15.20 24.29
C GLY A 98 1.13 -14.88 23.18
N GLY A 99 2.22 -14.23 23.58
CA GLY A 99 3.47 -14.22 22.83
C GLY A 99 3.74 -12.95 22.03
N ASP A 100 4.36 -11.98 22.70
CA ASP A 100 5.45 -11.20 22.14
C ASP A 100 6.29 -12.03 21.13
N ALA A 101 6.11 -11.74 19.83
CA ALA A 101 6.97 -12.26 18.78
C ALA A 101 7.42 -11.11 17.88
N SER A 102 8.47 -10.44 18.33
CA SER A 102 9.47 -9.88 17.42
C SER A 102 10.06 -11.02 16.59
N ALA A 103 9.61 -11.22 15.36
CA ALA A 103 10.33 -12.01 14.38
C ALA A 103 9.86 -11.65 12.98
N GLY A 104 10.73 -10.98 12.22
CA GLY A 104 10.76 -11.17 10.78
C GLY A 104 11.01 -12.65 10.47
N GLY A 105 10.37 -13.15 9.43
CA GLY A 105 10.49 -14.54 9.01
C GLY A 105 10.12 -14.66 7.55
N ASP A 106 11.11 -15.04 6.77
CA ASP A 106 11.13 -15.17 5.33
C ASP A 106 10.06 -16.13 4.80
N ILE A 107 9.49 -15.77 3.65
CA ILE A 107 8.65 -16.66 2.85
C ILE A 107 9.55 -17.46 1.91
N ASP A 108 10.05 -18.61 2.35
CA ASP A 108 10.59 -19.60 1.41
C ASP A 108 9.84 -20.91 1.51
N GLY A 109 9.01 -21.14 0.50
CA GLY A 109 8.39 -22.42 0.22
C GLY A 109 9.38 -23.31 -0.50
N THR A 110 9.76 -24.43 0.11
CA THR A 110 10.11 -25.64 -0.62
C THR A 110 9.70 -26.86 0.21
N SER A 111 8.53 -27.41 -0.13
CA SER A 111 8.20 -28.80 0.18
C SER A 111 8.99 -29.69 -0.78
N SER A 112 9.80 -30.60 -0.28
CA SER A 112 10.00 -31.89 -0.95
C SER A 112 10.40 -32.95 0.07
N GLU A 113 9.51 -33.92 0.21
CA GLU A 113 9.60 -35.12 1.02
C GLU A 113 10.82 -35.98 0.65
N GLN A 114 11.45 -36.53 1.68
CA GLN A 114 12.30 -37.71 1.59
C GLN A 114 11.44 -38.96 1.43
N ALA A 115 11.73 -39.77 0.41
CA ALA A 115 11.45 -41.20 0.45
C ALA A 115 12.55 -41.95 -0.32
N GLY A 116 13.49 -42.50 0.44
CA GLY A 116 14.44 -43.49 -0.07
C GLY A 116 13.70 -44.78 -0.42
N HIS A 117 13.96 -45.30 -1.60
CA HIS A 117 13.74 -46.70 -1.94
C HIS A 117 15.09 -47.31 -2.28
N SER A 118 15.57 -48.15 -1.37
CA SER A 118 16.63 -49.11 -1.60
C SER A 118 16.04 -50.33 -2.29
N ASP A 119 16.55 -50.70 -3.46
CA ASP A 119 16.59 -52.09 -3.92
C ASP A 119 17.54 -52.22 -5.11
N GLY A 120 18.35 -53.28 -5.12
CA GLY A 120 19.09 -53.71 -6.32
C GLY A 120 20.50 -54.22 -6.07
N ALA A 121 20.62 -55.39 -5.46
CA ALA A 121 21.83 -56.19 -5.43
C ALA A 121 22.05 -56.95 -6.76
N ALA A 122 23.33 -57.22 -7.03
CA ALA A 122 23.88 -58.37 -7.77
C ALA A 122 23.67 -58.45 -9.31
N ALA A 123 24.74 -58.18 -10.06
CA ALA A 123 25.56 -59.20 -10.77
C ALA A 123 26.81 -58.54 -11.37
#